data_AF-A0A932NMF5-F1
#
_entry.id   AF-A0A932NMF5-F1
#
_cell.length_a   1.000
_cell.length_b   1.000
_cell.length_c   1.000
_cell.angle_alpha   90.00
_cell.angle_beta   90.00
_cell.angle_gamma   90.00
#
_symmetry.space_group_name_H-M   'P 1'
#
loop_
_entity.id
_entity.type
_entity.pdbx_description
1 polymer ?
#
loop_
_entity_poly.entity_id
_entity_poly.type
_entity_poly.pdbx_seq_one_letter_code
_entity_poly.pdbx_strand_id
1 'polypeptide(L)' 'MDPVARVREFLLDNIGHMTHPGQASFDPASQHWFVPVYCRTTRGPVVIGDVEVDQQGYIIFAPSREEMLTRLSRTPVPTT' A
#
# COMPACT_ATOMS: atom_id res chain seq x y z
N MET A 1 -5.56 0.01 -17.69
CA MET A 1 -4.93 0.94 -16.72
C MET A 1 -3.83 0.18 -15.99
N ASP A 2 -2.74 0.83 -15.58
CA ASP A 2 -1.74 0.25 -14.67
C ASP A 2 -2.15 0.48 -13.20
N PRO A 3 -2.54 -0.56 -12.44
CA PRO A 3 -2.98 -0.41 -11.04
C PRO A 3 -1.84 0.13 -10.15
N VAL A 4 -0.58 -0.16 -10.46
CA VAL A 4 0.56 0.31 -9.67
C VAL A 4 0.73 1.82 -9.82
N ALA A 5 0.62 2.33 -11.06
CA ALA A 5 0.66 3.77 -11.32
C ALA A 5 -0.48 4.51 -10.59
N ARG A 6 -1.68 3.93 -10.60
CA ARG A 6 -2.84 4.53 -9.92
C ARG A 6 -2.67 4.62 -8.41
N VAL A 7 -2.17 3.55 -7.79
CA VAL A 7 -1.91 3.54 -6.35
C VAL A 7 -0.76 4.49 -6.00
N ARG A 8 0.25 4.65 -6.87
CA ARG A 8 1.33 5.63 -6.67
C ARG A 8 0.79 7.06 -6.54
N GLU A 9 -0.11 7.48 -7.44
CA GLU A 9 -0.73 8.81 -7.41
C GLU A 9 -1.50 9.01 -6.10
N PHE A 10 -2.36 8.04 -5.73
CA PHE A 10 -3.11 8.09 -4.48
C PHE A 10 -2.22 8.26 -3.25
N LEU A 11 -1.13 7.48 -3.17
CA LEU A 11 -0.20 7.54 -2.05
C LEU A 11 0.51 8.89 -1.95
N LEU A 12 0.89 9.48 -3.08
CA LEU A 12 1.52 10.81 -3.12
C LEU A 12 0.55 11.90 -2.64
N ASP A 13 -0.71 11.84 -3.07
CA ASP A 13 -1.71 12.87 -2.76
C ASP A 13 -2.24 12.77 -1.32
N ASN A 14 -2.35 11.56 -0.76
CA ASN A 14 -3.12 11.33 0.48
C ASN A 14 -2.27 10.88 1.67
N ILE A 15 -1.14 10.20 1.44
CA ILE A 15 -0.37 9.54 2.51
C ILE A 15 0.99 10.18 2.72
N GLY A 16 1.74 10.35 1.63
CA GLY A 16 3.03 11.03 1.60
C GLY A 16 4.16 10.21 0.98
N HIS A 17 5.25 10.90 0.70
CA HIS A 17 6.40 10.47 -0.10
C HIS A 17 7.23 9.31 0.47
N MET A 18 7.01 8.92 1.75
CA MET A 18 7.67 7.77 2.35
C MET A 18 7.06 6.43 1.92
N THR A 19 5.88 6.47 1.32
CA THR A 19 5.15 5.28 0.87
C THR A 19 5.33 5.04 -0.63
N HIS A 20 5.27 3.78 -1.05
CA HIS A 20 5.32 3.39 -2.45
C HIS A 20 4.55 2.09 -2.70
N PRO A 21 3.94 1.93 -3.89
CA PRO A 21 3.25 0.70 -4.23
C PRO A 21 4.25 -0.41 -4.58
N GLY A 22 3.84 -1.64 -4.30
CA GLY A 22 4.49 -2.87 -4.71
C GLY A 22 4.01 -3.41 -6.04
N GLN A 23 4.33 -4.68 -6.27
CA GLN A 23 3.83 -5.42 -7.42
C GLN A 23 2.35 -5.76 -7.23
N ALA A 24 1.53 -5.39 -8.21
CA ALA A 24 0.11 -5.71 -8.20
C ALA A 24 -0.11 -7.22 -8.43
N SER A 25 -1.12 -7.76 -7.75
CA SER A 25 -1.59 -9.14 -7.92
C SER A 25 -3.07 -9.12 -8.29
N PHE A 26 -3.44 -9.79 -9.37
CA PHE A 26 -4.85 -9.87 -9.78
C PHE A 26 -5.52 -11.07 -9.12
N ASP A 27 -6.68 -10.85 -8.49
CA ASP A 27 -7.55 -11.92 -8.01
C ASP A 27 -8.72 -12.12 -8.98
N PRO A 28 -8.80 -13.27 -9.67
CA PRO A 28 -9.90 -13.54 -10.58
C PRO A 28 -11.23 -13.79 -9.88
N ALA A 29 -11.26 -14.12 -8.58
CA ALA A 29 -12.50 -14.35 -7.86
C ALA A 29 -13.25 -13.04 -7.60
N SER A 30 -12.55 -12.02 -7.10
CA SER A 30 -13.11 -10.67 -6.90
C SER A 30 -13.04 -9.78 -8.14
N GLN A 31 -12.28 -10.16 -9.17
CA GLN A 31 -11.96 -9.32 -10.33
C GLN A 31 -11.23 -8.02 -9.94
N HIS A 32 -10.46 -8.03 -8.86
CA HIS A 32 -9.73 -6.86 -8.36
C HIS A 32 -8.22 -7.05 -8.41
N TRP A 33 -7.50 -5.93 -8.46
CA TRP A 33 -6.07 -5.86 -8.25
C TRP A 33 -5.77 -5.50 -6.81
N PHE A 34 -4.88 -6.25 -6.18
CA PHE A 34 -4.34 -5.97 -4.86
C PHE A 34 -2.93 -5.42 -5.03
N VAL A 35 -2.70 -4.22 -4.50
CA VAL A 35 -1.41 -3.53 -4.58
C VAL A 35 -0.89 -3.30 -3.16
N PRO A 36 0.18 -4.01 -2.74
CA PRO A 36 0.75 -3.80 -1.42
C PRO A 36 1.37 -2.40 -1.33
N VAL A 37 1.24 -1.76 -0.19
CA VAL A 37 1.82 -0.47 0.14
C VAL A 37 3.01 -0.68 1.04
N TYR A 38 4.18 -0.20 0.61
CA TYR A 38 5.41 -0.22 1.38
C TYR A 38 5.73 1.15 1.95
N CYS A 39 6.18 1.18 3.19
CA CYS A 39 6.79 2.36 3.80
C CYS A 39 8.30 2.19 3.89
N ARG A 40 9.06 3.20 3.46
CA ARG A 40 10.52 3.21 3.62
C ARG A 40 10.87 3.51 5.07
N THR A 41 11.62 2.60 5.70
CA THR A 41 12.19 2.79 7.04
C THR A 41 13.72 2.70 6.98
N THR A 42 14.40 3.09 8.06
CA THR A 42 15.86 2.92 8.20
C THR A 42 16.32 1.47 8.15
N ARG A 43 15.41 0.51 8.37
CA ARG A 43 15.68 -0.93 8.31
C ARG A 43 15.27 -1.58 6.99
N GLY A 44 14.79 -0.79 6.04
CA GLY A 44 14.25 -1.27 4.77
C GLY A 44 12.74 -1.05 4.62
N PRO A 45 12.16 -1.48 3.48
CA PRO A 45 10.74 -1.33 3.22
C PRO A 45 9.89 -2.29 4.08
N VAL A 46 8.81 -1.78 4.66
CA VAL A 46 7.84 -2.56 5.45
C VAL A 46 6.47 -2.47 4.77
N VAL A 47 5.78 -3.61 4.63
CA VAL A 47 4.39 -3.63 4.14
C VAL A 47 3.47 -3.06 5.22
N ILE A 48 2.71 -2.03 4.87
CA ILE A 48 1.83 -1.31 5.80
C ILE A 48 0.36 -1.37 5.41
N GLY A 49 0.02 -2.03 4.30
CA GLY A 49 -1.35 -2.14 3.83
C GLY A 49 -1.41 -2.66 2.40
N ASP A 50 -2.62 -2.84 1.90
CA ASP A 50 -2.92 -3.22 0.52
C ASP A 50 -4.03 -2.32 0.01
N VAL A 51 -3.90 -1.82 -1.21
CA VAL A 51 -4.93 -1.04 -1.90
C VAL A 51 -5.60 -1.93 -2.93
N GLU A 52 -6.93 -1.89 -2.96
CA GLU A 52 -7.72 -2.63 -3.94
C GLU A 52 -8.16 -1.69 -5.06
N VAL A 53 -7.96 -2.16 -6.29
CA VAL A 53 -8.29 -1.43 -7.50
C VAL A 53 -9.15 -2.32 -8.39
N ASP A 54 -10.28 -1.81 -8.87
CA ASP A 54 -11.13 -2.56 -9.79
C ASP A 54 -10.55 -2.62 -11.22
N GLN A 55 -11.22 -3.33 -12.13
CA GLN A 55 -10.77 -3.46 -13.53
C GLN A 55 -10.79 -2.15 -14.32
N GLN A 56 -11.61 -1.19 -13.89
CA GLN A 56 -11.70 0.14 -14.49
C GLN A 56 -10.63 1.07 -13.93
N GLY A 57 -9.99 0.67 -12.83
CA GLY A 57 -8.91 1.37 -12.18
C GLY A 57 -9.34 2.32 -11.07
N TYR A 58 -10.56 2.15 -10.55
CA TYR A 58 -11.02 2.87 -9.38
C TYR A 58 -10.47 2.21 -8.11
N ILE A 59 -10.00 3.03 -7.17
CA ILE A 59 -9.64 2.55 -5.84
C ILE A 59 -10.95 2.30 -5.09
N ILE A 60 -11.22 1.04 -4.80
CA ILE A 60 -12.43 0.60 -4.09
C ILE A 60 -12.17 0.41 -2.60
N PHE A 61 -10.92 0.15 -2.23
CA PHE A 61 -10.47 0.10 -0.85
C PHE A 61 -9.04 0.63 -0.73
N ALA A 62 -8.81 1.46 0.28
CA ALA A 62 -7.48 1.84 0.72
C ALA A 62 -7.47 1.95 2.26
N PRO A 63 -6.42 1.45 2.92
CA PRO A 63 -6.29 1.62 4.36
C PRO A 63 -6.15 3.10 4.71
N SER A 64 -6.63 3.50 5.88
CA SER A 64 -6.39 4.83 6.40
C SER A 64 -4.91 5.02 6.77
N ARG A 65 -4.48 6.29 6.84
CA ARG A 65 -3.14 6.65 7.33
C ARG A 65 -2.89 6.08 8.73
N GLU A 66 -3.88 6.11 9.62
CA GLU A 66 -3.75 5.63 11.00
C GLU A 66 -3.59 4.11 11.08
N GLU A 67 -4.32 3.35 10.27
CA GLU A 67 -4.15 1.90 10.15
C GLU A 67 -2.75 1.54 9.66
N MET A 68 -2.27 2.24 8.62
CA MET A 68 -0.92 2.06 8.08
C MET A 68 0.17 2.37 9.11
N LEU A 69 0.03 3.46 9.87
CA LEU A 69 0.98 3.83 10.93
C LEU A 69 1.00 2.83 12.09
N THR A 70 -0.16 2.27 12.44
CA THR A 70 -0.28 1.25 13.50
C THR A 70 0.50 -0.02 13.15
N ARG A 71 0.60 -0.37 11.86
CA ARG A 71 1.43 -1.51 11.41
C ARG A 71 2.92 -1.24 11.56
N LEU A 72 3.36 0.01 11.41
CA LEU A 72 4.77 0.40 11.63
C LEU A 72 5.19 0.28 13.09
N SER A 73 4.35 0.76 14.02
CA SER A 73 4.64 0.73 15.46
C SER A 73 4.63 -0.67 16.08
N ARG A 74 4.08 -1.66 15.38
CA ARG A 74 4.12 -3.08 15.75
C ARG A 74 5.38 -3.82 15.29
N THR A 75 6.26 -3.18 14.52
CA THR A 75 7.54 -3.79 14.14
C THR A 75 8.49 -3.71 15.34
N PRO A 76 8.92 -4.83 15.96
CA PRO A 76 9.74 -4.78 17.16
C PRO A 76 11.04 -4.01 16.89
N VAL A 77 11.39 -3.11 17.81
CA VAL A 77 12.75 -2.56 17.90
C VAL A 77 13.62 -3.70 18.45
N PRO A 78 14.66 -4.18 17.74
CA PRO A 78 15.63 -5.05 18.38
C PRO A 78 16.29 -4.22 19.47
N THR A 79 16.01 -4.57 20.72
CA THR A 79 16.79 -4.17 21.88
C THR A 79 18.22 -4.63 21.64
N THR A 80 19.12 -3.66 21.48
CA THR A 80 20.57 -3.88 21.45
C THR A 80 21.08 -4.07 22.87
#